data_AF-A0A965DL73-F1
#
_entry.id   AF-A0A965DL73-F1
#
_cell.length_a   1.000
_cell.length_b   1.000
_cell.length_c   1.000
_cell.angle_alpha   90.00
_cell.angle_beta   90.00
_cell.angle_gamma   90.00
#
_symmetry.space_group_name_H-M   'P 1'
#
loop_
_entity.id
_entity.type
_entity.pdbx_description
1 polymer ?
#
loop_
_entity_poly.entity_id
_entity_poly.type
_entity_poly.pdbx_seq_one_letter_code
_entity_poly.pdbx_strand_id
1 'polypeptide(L)'
;MTAQTVLDVKGVSQRFSRSMHHTLRYGVHDIFQQVMSSRTDLDRQLRPGEFWALRDLNFSLKAGESLGILGNNGAGKSTLLKLIAGIYRPTVGHIRVQGRIGAIVELGSSFAPNLSGRENI
;
A
#
# COMPACT_ATOMS: atom_id res chain seq x y z
N MET A 1 23.46 -19.58 -7.59
CA MET A 1 22.03 -19.31 -7.89
C MET A 1 21.65 -18.01 -7.18
N THR A 2 21.34 -16.95 -7.93
CA THR A 2 20.92 -15.66 -7.34
C THR A 2 19.50 -15.78 -6.81
N ALA A 3 19.30 -15.52 -5.51
CA ALA A 3 17.98 -15.54 -4.89
C ALA A 3 17.04 -14.52 -5.58
N GLN A 4 15.90 -15.02 -6.07
CA GLN A 4 14.91 -14.25 -6.82
C GLN A 4 14.22 -13.22 -5.91
N THR A 5 14.11 -11.98 -6.38
CA THR A 5 13.35 -10.93 -5.66
C THR A 5 11.86 -11.13 -5.90
N VAL A 6 11.09 -11.33 -4.82
CA VAL A 6 9.65 -11.59 -4.87
C VAL A 6 8.80 -10.35 -4.59
N LEU A 7 9.34 -9.37 -3.88
CA LEU A 7 8.73 -8.08 -3.61
C LEU A 7 9.79 -6.98 -3.78
N ASP A 8 9.48 -5.97 -4.59
CA ASP A 8 10.34 -4.81 -4.85
C ASP A 8 9.53 -3.53 -4.65
N VAL A 9 9.89 -2.75 -3.64
CA VAL A 9 9.23 -1.50 -3.24
C VAL A 9 10.22 -0.37 -3.48
N LYS A 10 9.89 0.58 -4.37
CA LYS A 10 10.75 1.73 -4.67
C LYS A 10 9.99 3.06 -4.66
N GLY A 11 10.50 4.01 -3.89
CA GLY A 11 9.99 5.37 -3.77
C GLY A 11 8.56 5.44 -3.25
N VAL A 12 8.09 4.41 -2.53
CA VAL A 12 6.67 4.27 -2.22
C VAL A 12 6.25 5.27 -1.16
N SER A 13 5.34 6.15 -1.55
CA SER A 13 4.73 7.14 -0.65
C SER A 13 3.22 7.04 -0.73
N GLN A 14 2.57 7.18 0.42
CA GLN A 14 1.11 7.19 0.51
C GLN A 14 0.64 8.32 1.41
N ARG A 15 -0.21 9.18 0.84
CA ARG A 15 -0.90 10.25 1.55
C ARG A 15 -2.37 9.93 1.75
N PHE A 16 -2.94 10.46 2.81
CA PHE A 16 -4.37 10.47 3.05
C PHE A 16 -4.84 11.88 3.37
N SER A 17 -6.11 12.16 3.14
CA SER A 17 -6.76 13.39 3.60
C SER A 17 -7.70 13.08 4.75
N ARG A 18 -7.76 13.96 5.75
CA ARG A 18 -8.73 13.89 6.84
C ARG A 18 -10.10 14.49 6.45
N SER A 19 -10.22 15.10 5.26
CA SER A 19 -11.44 15.76 4.78
C SER A 19 -12.09 15.02 3.60
N MET A 20 -13.35 14.59 3.78
CA MET A 20 -14.04 13.67 2.86
C MET A 20 -14.49 14.36 1.56
N HIS A 21 -15.05 15.57 1.61
CA HIS A 21 -15.56 16.28 0.42
C HIS A 21 -14.46 16.71 -0.55
N HIS A 22 -13.25 16.97 -0.04
CA HIS A 22 -12.11 17.35 -0.85
C HIS A 22 -11.44 16.16 -1.53
N THR A 23 -11.45 14.98 -0.90
CA THR A 23 -10.78 13.78 -1.41
C THR A 23 -11.30 13.34 -2.77
N LEU A 24 -12.62 13.41 -3.00
CA LEU A 24 -13.22 13.01 -4.26
C LEU A 24 -12.82 13.94 -5.41
N ARG A 25 -12.98 15.26 -5.23
CA ARG A 25 -12.61 16.26 -6.27
C ARG A 25 -11.13 16.20 -6.61
N TYR A 26 -10.29 16.02 -5.59
CA TYR A 26 -8.85 15.86 -5.74
C TYR A 26 -8.46 14.54 -6.41
N GLY A 27 -9.13 13.43 -6.07
CA GLY A 27 -8.89 12.13 -6.69
C GLY A 27 -9.10 12.14 -8.20
N VAL A 28 -10.20 12.74 -8.69
CA VAL A 28 -10.47 12.82 -10.13
C VAL A 28 -9.40 13.65 -10.86
N HIS A 29 -9.03 14.79 -10.28
CA HIS A 29 -8.00 15.66 -10.86
C HIS A 29 -6.62 14.98 -10.88
N ASP A 30 -6.27 14.25 -9.83
CA ASP A 30 -4.98 13.57 -9.74
C ASP A 30 -4.89 12.38 -10.71
N ILE A 31 -5.99 11.64 -10.92
CA ILE A 31 -6.08 10.59 -11.96
C ILE A 31 -5.91 11.20 -13.36
N PHE A 32 -6.62 12.31 -13.64
CA PHE A 32 -6.55 12.97 -14.95
C PHE A 32 -5.13 13.50 -15.24
N GLN A 33 -4.47 14.09 -14.25
CA GLN A 33 -3.09 14.56 -14.39
C GLN A 33 -2.10 13.41 -14.58
N GLN A 34 -2.30 12.28 -13.90
CA GLN A 34 -1.41 11.11 -14.02
C GLN A 34 -1.48 10.44 -15.40
N VAL A 35 -2.63 10.54 -16.09
CA VAL A 35 -2.80 10.07 -17.48
C VAL A 35 -2.16 11.03 -18.49
N MET A 36 -2.17 12.34 -18.20
CA MET A 36 -1.65 13.38 -19.09
C MET A 36 -0.17 13.76 -18.88
N SER A 37 0.44 13.43 -17.73
CA SER A 37 1.80 13.87 -17.37
C SER A 37 2.57 12.79 -16.61
N SER A 38 3.75 12.41 -17.11
CA SER A 38 4.67 11.42 -16.50
C SER A 38 5.56 11.98 -15.36
N ARG A 39 5.13 13.02 -14.64
CA ARG A 39 5.92 13.58 -13.52
C ARG A 39 5.54 12.94 -12.19
N THR A 40 6.49 12.17 -11.65
CA THR A 40 6.52 11.64 -10.28
C THR A 40 6.92 12.76 -9.30
N ASP A 41 5.94 13.49 -8.78
CA ASP A 41 6.18 14.56 -7.81
C ASP A 41 6.19 14.01 -6.37
N LEU A 42 7.36 13.55 -5.91
CA LEU A 42 7.63 13.34 -4.47
C LEU A 42 7.53 14.65 -3.66
N ASP A 43 7.60 15.79 -4.35
CA ASP A 43 7.69 17.14 -3.77
C ASP A 43 6.38 17.95 -3.86
N ARG A 44 5.27 17.30 -4.22
CA ARG A 44 3.97 17.98 -4.22
C ARG A 44 3.61 18.37 -2.78
N GLN A 45 3.52 19.67 -2.52
CA GLN A 45 3.07 20.20 -1.22
C GLN A 45 1.75 19.52 -0.82
N LEU A 46 1.71 19.02 0.43
CA LEU A 46 0.50 18.47 1.02
C LEU A 46 -0.59 19.53 0.97
N ARG A 47 -1.77 19.17 0.44
CA ARG A 47 -2.92 20.07 0.50
C ARG A 47 -3.39 20.21 1.95
N PRO A 48 -4.10 21.28 2.32
CA PRO A 48 -4.68 21.40 3.65
C PRO A 48 -5.49 20.17 4.05
N GLY A 49 -5.15 19.56 5.20
CA GLY A 49 -5.77 18.34 5.70
C GLY A 49 -5.21 17.04 5.16
N GLU A 50 -4.22 17.07 4.27
CA GLU A 50 -3.47 15.88 3.85
C GLU A 50 -2.27 15.59 4.77
N PHE A 51 -1.94 14.32 4.91
CA PHE A 51 -0.77 13.86 5.64
C PHE A 51 -0.16 12.62 4.97
N TRP A 52 1.15 12.45 5.12
CA TRP A 52 1.85 11.23 4.70
C TRP A 52 1.65 10.13 5.74
N ALA A 53 1.07 9.00 5.33
CA ALA A 53 1.08 7.77 6.13
C ALA A 53 2.33 6.94 5.88
N LEU A 54 2.90 7.02 4.66
CA LEU A 54 4.19 6.43 4.29
C LEU A 54 4.89 7.42 3.37
N ARG A 55 6.21 7.57 3.51
CA ARG A 55 7.01 8.49 2.71
C ARG A 55 8.32 7.82 2.30
N ASP A 56 8.55 7.77 1.00
CA ASP A 56 9.77 7.31 0.35
C ASP A 56 10.32 5.96 0.86
N LEU A 57 9.45 4.94 0.89
CA LEU A 57 9.85 3.59 1.28
C LEU A 57 10.56 2.87 0.14
N ASN A 58 11.71 2.27 0.47
CA ASN A 58 12.57 1.55 -0.44
C ASN A 58 13.07 0.26 0.23
N PHE A 59 12.61 -0.90 -0.25
CA PHE A 59 13.10 -2.20 0.20
C PHE A 59 12.77 -3.31 -0.80
N SER A 60 13.48 -4.42 -0.71
CA SER A 60 13.23 -5.63 -1.48
C SER A 60 13.19 -6.85 -0.58
N LEU A 61 12.36 -7.84 -0.92
CA LEU A 61 12.31 -9.14 -0.26
C LEU A 61 12.62 -10.24 -1.28
N LYS A 62 13.50 -11.17 -0.93
CA LYS A 62 13.84 -12.33 -1.76
C LYS A 62 13.03 -13.56 -1.35
N ALA A 63 12.95 -14.52 -2.27
CA ALA A 63 12.32 -15.80 -1.99
C ALA A 63 12.98 -16.50 -0.78
N GLY A 64 12.17 -16.92 0.18
CA GLY A 64 12.62 -17.55 1.43
C GLY A 64 12.97 -16.58 2.57
N GLU A 65 12.93 -15.26 2.33
CA GLU A 65 13.12 -14.26 3.38
C GLU A 65 11.80 -13.92 4.08
N SER A 66 11.90 -13.57 5.37
CA SER A 66 10.78 -13.09 6.18
C SER A 66 10.98 -11.62 6.54
N LEU A 67 9.96 -10.79 6.32
CA LEU A 67 9.96 -9.38 6.66
C LEU A 67 9.08 -9.11 7.89
N GLY A 68 9.68 -8.62 8.98
CA GLY A 68 8.95 -8.08 10.12
C GLY A 68 8.76 -6.57 10.01
N ILE A 69 7.52 -6.08 10.09
CA ILE A 69 7.21 -4.64 10.09
C ILE A 69 6.86 -4.22 11.52
N LEU A 70 7.72 -3.40 12.12
CA LEU A 70 7.60 -2.93 13.50
C LEU A 70 7.39 -1.42 13.56
N GLY A 71 6.77 -0.94 14.64
CA GLY A 71 6.54 0.49 14.88
C GLY A 71 5.27 0.77 15.67
N ASN A 72 5.13 1.99 16.17
CA ASN A 72 3.99 2.43 17.00
C ASN A 72 2.65 2.40 16.25
N ASN A 73 1.56 2.59 17.00
CA ASN A 73 0.23 2.81 16.41
C ASN A 73 0.26 4.09 15.56
N GLY A 74 -0.34 4.03 14.36
CA GLY A 74 -0.30 5.14 13.41
C GLY A 74 0.96 5.22 12.54
N ALA A 75 1.97 4.37 12.74
CA ALA A 75 3.20 4.37 11.92
C ALA A 75 3.02 3.90 10.46
N GLY A 76 1.80 3.58 10.02
CA GLY A 76 1.51 3.20 8.64
C GLY A 76 1.71 1.71 8.30
N LYS A 77 1.94 0.83 9.28
CA LYS A 77 2.11 -0.63 9.08
C LYS A 77 0.97 -1.27 8.28
N SER A 78 -0.27 -1.05 8.72
CA SER A 78 -1.46 -1.57 8.02
C SER A 78 -1.63 -0.93 6.64
N THR A 79 -1.21 0.33 6.45
CA THR A 79 -1.18 0.98 5.13
C THR A 79 -0.19 0.28 4.21
N LEU A 80 1.01 -0.04 4.69
CA LEU A 80 2.03 -0.74 3.92
C LEU A 80 1.55 -2.14 3.50
N LEU A 81 0.95 -2.90 4.44
CA LEU A 81 0.39 -4.20 4.13
C LEU A 81 -0.74 -4.12 3.08
N LYS A 82 -1.64 -3.13 3.18
CA LYS A 82 -2.71 -2.92 2.19
C LYS A 82 -2.16 -2.52 0.81
N LEU A 83 -1.06 -1.76 0.76
CA LEU A 83 -0.38 -1.43 -0.50
C LEU A 83 0.29 -2.66 -1.13
N ILE A 84 1.00 -3.46 -0.33
CA ILE A 84 1.63 -4.70 -0.79
C ILE A 84 0.57 -5.67 -1.31
N ALA A 85 -0.53 -5.86 -0.56
CA ALA A 85 -1.67 -6.70 -0.96
C ALA A 85 -2.44 -6.19 -2.18
N GLY A 86 -2.11 -5.01 -2.72
CA GLY A 86 -2.78 -4.43 -3.88
C GLY A 86 -4.17 -3.86 -3.60
N ILE A 87 -4.57 -3.75 -2.32
CA ILE A 87 -5.85 -3.13 -1.90
C ILE A 87 -5.82 -1.63 -2.20
N TYR A 88 -4.68 -0.98 -1.96
CA TYR A 88 -4.45 0.42 -2.31
C TYR A 88 -3.38 0.54 -3.39
N ARG A 89 -3.51 1.55 -4.24
CA ARG A 89 -2.41 2.00 -5.11
C ARG A 89 -1.58 3.05 -4.37
N PRO A 90 -0.24 3.01 -4.48
CA PRO A 90 0.60 4.05 -3.92
C PRO A 90 0.33 5.38 -4.62
N THR A 91 0.43 6.48 -3.87
CA THR A 91 0.33 7.84 -4.44
C THR A 91 1.54 8.13 -5.33
N VAL A 92 2.73 7.72 -4.88
CA VAL A 92 3.99 7.88 -5.60
C VAL A 92 4.81 6.60 -5.45
N GLY A 93 5.65 6.30 -6.44
CA GLY A 93 6.48 5.12 -6.47
C GLY A 93 5.75 3.89 -7.00
N HIS A 94 6.38 2.74 -6.86
CA HIS A 94 5.82 1.48 -7.36
C HIS A 94 6.11 0.30 -6.44
N ILE A 95 5.20 -0.67 -6.44
CA ILE A 95 5.38 -1.97 -5.80
C ILE A 95 5.29 -3.03 -6.90
N ARG A 96 6.30 -3.88 -7.00
CA ARG A 96 6.29 -5.05 -7.89
C ARG A 96 6.29 -6.31 -7.05
N VAL A 97 5.44 -7.24 -7.43
CA VAL A 97 5.31 -8.53 -6.78
C VAL A 97 5.43 -9.62 -7.84
N GLN A 98 6.29 -10.60 -7.59
CA GLN A 98 6.38 -11.78 -8.42
C GLN A 98 5.56 -12.92 -7.79
N GLY A 99 4.44 -13.27 -8.41
CA GLY A 99 3.52 -14.29 -7.92
C GLY A 99 2.19 -13.71 -7.43
N ARG A 100 1.54 -14.42 -6.51
CA ARG A 100 0.26 -14.02 -5.90
C ARG A 100 0.46 -13.72 -4.42
N ILE A 101 -0.25 -12.72 -3.91
CA ILE A 101 -0.27 -12.41 -2.48
C ILE A 101 -1.54 -13.00 -1.88
N GLY A 102 -1.37 -13.91 -0.93
CA GLY A 102 -2.40 -14.20 0.06
C GLY A 102 -2.22 -13.25 1.24
N ALA A 103 -3.22 -12.42 1.52
CA ALA A 103 -3.17 -11.48 2.63
C ALA A 103 -4.33 -11.75 3.61
N ILE A 104 -4.00 -12.02 4.86
CA ILE A 104 -4.94 -11.98 5.98
C ILE A 104 -4.66 -10.69 6.72
N VAL A 105 -5.32 -9.61 6.30
CA VAL A 105 -5.03 -8.26 6.81
C VAL A 105 -5.77 -7.97 8.12
N GLU A 106 -6.92 -8.63 8.33
CA GLU A 106 -7.70 -8.58 9.56
C GLU A 106 -8.01 -10.00 10.04
N LEU A 107 -7.81 -10.26 11.33
CA LEU A 107 -8.19 -11.52 11.95
C LEU A 107 -9.72 -11.63 11.91
N GLY A 108 -10.23 -12.61 11.17
CA GLY A 108 -11.66 -12.96 11.13
C GLY A 108 -12.48 -12.36 9.99
N SER A 109 -11.96 -11.43 9.17
CA SER A 109 -12.76 -10.82 8.08
C SER A 109 -12.98 -11.77 6.90
N SER A 110 -12.11 -12.77 6.74
CA SER A 110 -12.14 -13.71 5.60
C SER A 110 -12.80 -15.05 5.92
N PHE A 111 -13.27 -15.22 7.17
CA PHE A 111 -13.88 -16.47 7.63
C PHE A 111 -15.34 -16.23 8.01
N ALA A 112 -16.22 -17.11 7.54
CA ALA A 112 -17.61 -17.08 7.92
C ALA A 112 -17.72 -17.62 9.37
N PRO A 113 -18.19 -16.81 10.33
CA PRO A 113 -18.17 -17.15 11.76
C PRO A 113 -19.15 -18.28 12.11
N ASN A 114 -20.13 -18.53 11.25
CA ASN A 114 -21.12 -19.59 11.37
C ASN A 114 -20.70 -20.91 10.71
N LEU A 115 -19.52 -20.97 10.09
CA LEU A 115 -18.98 -22.16 9.44
C LEU A 115 -17.82 -22.75 10.25
N SER A 116 -17.66 -24.06 10.22
CA SER A 116 -16.50 -24.73 10.79
C SER A 116 -15.23 -24.39 9.98
N GLY A 117 -14.05 -24.61 10.59
CA GLY A 117 -12.78 -24.38 9.91
C GLY A 117 -12.62 -25.19 8.61
N ARG A 118 -13.23 -26.38 8.53
CA ARG A 118 -13.23 -27.22 7.32
C ARG A 118 -14.05 -26.61 6.18
N GLU A 119 -15.14 -25.94 6.52
CA GLU A 119 -16.06 -25.32 5.55
C GLU A 119 -15.54 -23.96 5.05
N ASN A 120 -14.54 -23.39 5.73
CA ASN A 120 -13.89 -22.13 5.38
C ASN A 120 -12.68 -22.29 4.44
N ILE A 121 -12.26 -23.53 4.15
CA ILE A 121 -11.13 -23.88 3.26
C ILE A 121 -11.67 -24.30 1.89
#